data_AF-A0A3P6QIZ2-F1
#
_entry.id   AF-A0A3P6QIZ2-F1
#
_cell.length_a   1.000
_cell.length_b   1.000
_cell.length_c   1.000
_cell.angle_alpha   90.00
_cell.angle_beta   90.00
_cell.angle_gamma   90.00
#
_symmetry.space_group_name_H-M   'P 1'
#
loop_
_entity.id
_entity.type
_entity.pdbx_description
1 polymer ?
#
loop_
_entity_poly.entity_id
_entity_poly.type
_entity_poly.pdbx_seq_one_letter_code
_entity_poly.pdbx_strand_id
1 'polypeptide(L)' 'MVLSIDLFRVDKGGDPEKVRDSQRKRYKNPEDVDKIIDFDNQWRKGTYNVNFNVLSKLDQQLTG' A
#
# COMPACT_ATOMS: atom_id res chain seq x y z
N MET A 1 -18.41 1.52 -8.90
CA MET A 1 -17.87 0.95 -7.64
C MET A 1 -16.38 1.16 -7.63
N VAL A 2 -15.86 1.84 -6.61
CA VAL A 2 -14.42 2.03 -6.36
C VAL A 2 -13.93 0.84 -5.52
N LEU A 3 -12.79 0.25 -5.88
CA LEU A 3 -12.16 -0.81 -5.08
C LEU A 3 -11.36 -0.16 -3.97
N SER A 4 -11.57 -0.61 -2.72
CA SER A 4 -10.73 -0.19 -1.60
C SER A 4 -9.32 -0.74 -1.75
N ILE A 5 -8.32 0.09 -1.45
CA ILE A 5 -6.90 -0.32 -1.50
C ILE A 5 -6.60 -1.50 -0.54
N ASP A 6 -7.41 -1.65 0.52
CA ASP A 6 -7.26 -2.75 1.47
C ASP A 6 -7.51 -4.12 0.84
N LEU A 7 -8.24 -4.20 -0.28
CA LEU A 7 -8.40 -5.46 -1.04
C LEU A 7 -7.07 -5.96 -1.64
N PHE A 8 -6.10 -5.07 -1.82
CA PHE A 8 -4.77 -5.39 -2.34
C PHE A 8 -3.78 -5.73 -1.21
N ARG A 9 -4.17 -5.54 0.06
CA ARG A 9 -3.31 -5.66 1.25
C ARG A 9 -3.64 -6.92 2.04
N VAL A 10 -2.79 -7.92 1.94
CA VAL A 10 -2.97 -9.20 2.65
C VAL A 10 -2.93 -9.01 4.18
N ASP A 11 -2.11 -8.09 4.68
CA ASP A 11 -2.02 -7.74 6.11
C ASP A 11 -3.29 -7.07 6.67
N LYS A 12 -4.18 -6.59 5.81
CA LYS A 12 -5.49 -6.02 6.16
C LYS A 12 -6.65 -6.98 5.91
N GLY A 13 -6.36 -8.25 5.58
CA GLY A 13 -7.38 -9.25 5.24
C GLY A 13 -7.87 -9.17 3.79
N GLY A 14 -7.19 -8.39 2.95
CA GLY A 14 -7.43 -8.35 1.51
C GLY A 14 -6.96 -9.61 0.78
N ASP A 15 -7.46 -9.78 -0.45
CA ASP A 15 -7.13 -10.93 -1.30
C ASP A 15 -6.84 -10.43 -2.73
N PRO A 16 -5.55 -10.18 -3.05
CA PRO A 16 -5.12 -9.77 -4.37
C PRO A 16 -5.54 -10.70 -5.50
N GLU A 17 -5.64 -12.01 -5.25
CA GLU A 17 -6.04 -12.96 -6.30
C GLU A 17 -7.48 -12.77 -6.74
N LYS A 18 -8.39 -12.43 -5.81
CA LYS A 18 -9.76 -12.07 -6.19
C LYS A 18 -9.80 -10.85 -7.10
N VAL A 19 -8.88 -9.90 -6.90
CA VAL A 19 -8.77 -8.73 -7.78
C VAL A 19 -8.19 -9.12 -9.13
N ARG A 20 -7.16 -9.98 -9.17
CA ARG A 20 -6.61 -10.53 -10.43
C ARG A 20 -7.68 -11.30 -11.21
N ASP A 21 -8.49 -12.11 -10.55
CA ASP A 21 -9.63 -12.81 -11.14
C ASP A 21 -10.69 -11.85 -11.70
N SER A 22 -11.00 -10.78 -10.99
CA SER A 22 -11.90 -9.74 -11.49
C SER A 22 -11.34 -9.08 -12.76
N GLN A 23 -10.02 -8.82 -12.81
CA GLN A 23 -9.36 -8.29 -14.01
C GLN A 23 -9.42 -9.28 -15.17
N ARG A 24 -9.12 -10.56 -14.92
CA ARG A 24 -9.26 -11.65 -15.92
C ARG A 24 -10.67 -11.71 -16.48
N LYS A 25 -11.70 -11.70 -15.63
CA LYS A 25 -13.13 -11.71 -16.02
C LYS A 25 -13.54 -10.49 -16.85
N ARG A 26 -12.83 -9.38 -16.72
CA ARG A 26 -13.05 -8.12 -17.46
C ARG A 26 -12.17 -8.00 -18.70
N TYR A 27 -11.45 -9.07 -19.07
CA TYR A 27 -10.48 -9.06 -20.18
C TYR A 27 -9.43 -7.94 -20.01
N LYS A 28 -9.00 -7.71 -18.76
CA LYS A 28 -7.94 -6.76 -18.39
C LYS A 28 -6.69 -7.51 -17.95
N ASN A 29 -5.55 -6.80 -17.93
CA ASN A 29 -4.29 -7.37 -17.48
C ASN A 29 -4.30 -7.57 -15.95
N PRO A 30 -4.16 -8.81 -15.43
CA PRO A 30 -4.04 -9.06 -14.00
C PRO A 30 -2.72 -8.54 -13.41
N GLU A 31 -1.66 -8.35 -14.20
CA GLU A 31 -0.35 -7.84 -13.74
C GLU A 31 -0.43 -6.40 -13.22
N ASP A 32 -1.47 -5.65 -13.60
CA ASP A 32 -1.69 -4.30 -13.06
C ASP A 32 -1.96 -4.33 -11.54
N VAL A 33 -2.50 -5.45 -11.03
CA VAL A 33 -2.65 -5.67 -9.59
C VAL A 33 -1.29 -5.71 -8.89
N ASP A 34 -0.29 -6.34 -9.51
CA ASP A 34 1.06 -6.46 -8.95
C ASP A 34 1.76 -5.10 -8.91
N LYS A 35 1.60 -4.29 -9.96
CA LYS A 35 2.11 -2.91 -10.00
C LYS A 35 1.49 -2.05 -8.91
N ILE A 36 0.18 -2.16 -8.68
CA ILE A 36 -0.51 -1.43 -7.62
C ILE A 36 0.04 -1.82 -6.23
N ILE A 37 0.24 -3.11 -5.99
CA ILE A 37 0.81 -3.60 -4.72
C ILE A 37 2.23 -3.07 -4.53
N ASP A 38 3.05 -3.09 -5.58
CA ASP A 38 4.42 -2.56 -5.51
C ASP A 38 4.43 -1.05 -5.20
N PHE A 39 3.60 -0.26 -5.88
CA PHE A 39 3.46 1.16 -5.59
C PHE A 39 2.93 1.44 -4.18
N ASP A 40 1.96 0.66 -3.68
CA ASP A 40 1.47 0.78 -2.30
C ASP A 40 2.56 0.47 -1.28
N ASN A 41 3.39 -0.54 -1.54
CA ASN A 41 4.52 -0.90 -0.69
C ASN A 41 5.60 0.20 -0.68
N GLN A 42 5.92 0.78 -1.84
CA GLN A 42 6.86 1.89 -1.94
C GLN A 42 6.35 3.12 -1.19
N TRP A 43 5.06 3.46 -1.36
CA TRP A 43 4.42 4.56 -0.66
C TRP A 43 4.46 4.37 0.86
N ARG A 44 4.07 3.19 1.36
CA ARG A 44 4.13 2.84 2.79
C ARG A 44 5.54 2.96 3.37
N LYS A 45 6.56 2.49 2.65
CA LYS A 45 7.97 2.63 3.06
C LYS A 45 8.39 4.10 3.12
N GLY A 46 8.02 4.89 2.11
CA GLY A 46 8.28 6.33 2.08
C GLY A 46 7.61 7.08 3.24
N THR A 47 6.33 6.80 3.51
CA THR A 47 5.59 7.41 4.62
C THR A 47 6.17 7.04 5.97
N TYR A 48 6.58 5.77 6.17
CA TYR A 48 7.23 5.35 7.41
C TYR A 48 8.54 6.12 7.64
N ASN A 49 9.39 6.25 6.61
CA ASN A 49 10.65 6.97 6.71
C ASN A 49 10.46 8.46 7.02
N VAL A 50 9.49 9.11 6.37
CA VAL A 50 9.17 10.53 6.64
C VAL A 50 8.67 10.70 8.07
N ASN A 51 7.76 9.84 8.53
CA ASN A 51 7.20 9.93 9.87
C ASN A 51 8.26 9.70 10.96
N PHE A 52 9.11 8.70 10.78
CA PHE A 52 10.24 8.44 11.70
C PHE A 52 11.15 9.66 11.84
N ASN A 53 11.49 10.33 10.72
CA ASN A 53 12.33 11.53 10.73
C ASN A 53 11.67 12.75 11.39
N VAL A 54 10.34 12.83 11.39
CA VAL A 54 9.60 13.91 12.09
C VAL A 54 9.60 13.64 13.59
N LEU A 55 9.31 12.40 13.99
CA LEU A 55 9.28 11.99 15.39
C LEU A 55 10.64 12.12 16.06
N SER A 56 11.73 11.74 15.38
CA SER A 56 13.08 11.89 15.93
C SER A 56 13.49 13.35 16.15
N LYS A 57 13.07 14.25 15.25
CA LYS A 57 13.31 15.69 15.40
C LYS A 57 12.52 16.30 16.55
N LEU A 58 11.27 15.86 16.75
CA LEU A 58 10.46 16.29 17.89
C LEU A 58 11.04 15.80 19.20
N ASP A 59 11.51 14.56 19.26
CA ASP A 59 12.14 13.99 20.45
C ASP A 59 13.41 14.74 20.86
N GLN A 60 14.26 15.10 19.89
CA GLN A 60 15.44 15.95 20.11
C GLN A 60 15.11 17.35 20.64
N GLN A 61 13.94 17.91 20.28
CA GLN A 61 13.52 19.24 20.75
C GLN A 61 12.94 19.21 22.18
N LEU A 62 12.42 18.06 22.62
CA LEU A 62 11.82 17.89 23.95
C LEU A 62 12.84 17.47 25.02
N THR A 63 13.98 16.94 24.60
CA THR A 63 15.08 16.49 25.49
C THR A 63 16.24 17.48 25.60
N GLY A 64 16.16 18.63 24.91
CA GLY A 64 17.15 19.72 24.92
C GLY A 64 16.76 20.91 25.78
#